data_AF-A0A834J9Z2-F1
#
_entry.id   AF-A0A834J9Z2-F1
#
_cell.length_a   1.000
_cell.length_b   1.000
_cell.length_c   1.000
_cell.angle_alpha   90.00
_cell.angle_beta   90.00
_cell.angle_gamma   90.00
#
_symmetry.space_group_name_H-M   'P 1'
#
loop_
_entity.id
_entity.type
_entity.pdbx_description
1 polymer ?
#
loop_
_entity_poly.entity_id
_entity_poly.type
_entity_poly.pdbx_seq_one_letter_code
_entity_poly.pdbx_strand_id
1 'polypeptide(L)'
;MTFRCEQVSRKIIPVELDLIEILEVHRYSRLFVRAHTLESFTKAREKETKKRAIPLKRETVGIARVFMKYRRGRRQRRKRFESFCQTLQCYCSHTTVHGLKYVSNKELSFLERLFWLFIVVLSSIFAIGTIYMIAEEFQTYPTSSSIESTNYKISGIPFPSVVICPNQHIDWKTAMDLEKKIFSNSTKESSVTTFRELLQKLSIISFGDFDLLMFLKDRDLDELAGALNGISI
;
A
#
# COMPACT_ATOMS: atom_id res chain seq x y z
N MET A 1 21.06 24.22 -7.90
CA MET A 1 20.06 23.76 -8.90
C MET A 1 18.70 23.88 -8.27
N THR A 2 17.88 24.79 -8.78
CA THR A 2 16.52 25.09 -8.33
C THR A 2 15.56 24.11 -9.01
N PHE A 3 14.92 23.24 -8.23
CA PHE A 3 13.86 22.38 -8.75
C PHE A 3 12.57 23.20 -8.82
N ARG A 4 12.12 23.47 -10.05
CA ARG A 4 10.83 24.09 -10.34
C ARG A 4 9.78 22.98 -10.27
N CYS A 5 8.94 23.04 -9.24
CA CYS A 5 7.75 22.20 -9.14
C CYS A 5 6.68 22.80 -10.07
N GLU A 6 6.50 22.21 -11.24
CA GLU A 6 5.42 22.56 -12.16
C GLU A 6 4.11 21.99 -11.58
N GLN A 7 3.28 22.89 -11.04
CA GLN A 7 1.89 22.63 -10.70
C GLN A 7 1.11 22.28 -11.98
N VAL A 8 0.21 21.29 -11.89
CA VAL A 8 -1.04 21.03 -12.67
C VAL A 8 -1.20 19.51 -12.78
N SER A 9 -2.20 18.88 -12.17
CA SER A 9 -3.59 19.05 -12.55
C SER A 9 -4.52 18.67 -11.41
N ARG A 10 -5.39 19.62 -11.03
CA ARG A 10 -6.56 19.36 -10.20
C ARG A 10 -7.45 18.33 -10.89
N LYS A 11 -7.48 17.11 -10.38
CA LYS A 11 -8.69 16.30 -10.41
C LYS A 11 -9.26 16.27 -9.01
N ILE A 12 -10.38 16.96 -8.87
CA ILE A 12 -11.25 16.97 -7.71
C ILE A 12 -11.61 15.51 -7.40
N ILE A 13 -11.32 15.12 -6.15
CA ILE A 13 -11.56 13.82 -5.53
C ILE A 13 -13.02 13.40 -5.75
N PRO A 14 -13.32 12.12 -6.04
CA PRO A 14 -14.69 11.63 -5.99
C PRO A 14 -15.16 11.65 -4.52
N VAL A 15 -16.04 12.61 -4.22
CA VAL A 15 -16.74 12.88 -2.95
C VAL A 15 -17.71 11.74 -2.55
N GLU A 16 -17.48 10.54 -3.07
CA GLU A 16 -18.44 9.43 -3.04
C GLU A 16 -18.26 8.55 -1.79
N LEU A 17 -17.06 8.54 -1.19
CA LEU A 17 -16.82 7.97 0.14
C LEU A 17 -17.29 8.91 1.28
N ASP A 18 -17.25 10.23 1.07
CA ASP A 18 -17.73 11.23 2.04
C ASP A 18 -19.24 11.11 2.27
N LEU A 19 -20.01 10.69 1.26
CA LEU A 19 -21.47 10.60 1.38
C LEU A 19 -21.90 9.59 2.45
N ILE A 20 -21.16 8.50 2.65
CA ILE A 20 -21.50 7.47 3.64
C ILE A 20 -21.22 7.99 5.06
N GLU A 21 -20.06 8.59 5.30
CA GLU A 21 -19.75 9.20 6.61
C GLU A 21 -20.65 10.39 6.90
N ILE A 22 -20.91 11.27 5.92
CA ILE A 22 -21.85 12.40 6.06
C ILE A 22 -23.28 11.89 6.30
N LEU A 23 -23.71 10.82 5.63
CA LEU A 23 -25.02 10.22 5.88
C LEU A 23 -25.09 9.55 7.25
N GLU A 24 -24.01 8.94 7.75
CA GLU A 24 -23.96 8.38 9.10
C GLU A 24 -23.92 9.48 10.18
N VAL A 25 -23.15 10.54 9.98
CA VAL A 25 -23.10 11.70 10.87
C VAL A 25 -24.42 12.47 10.87
N HIS A 26 -25.02 12.69 9.70
CA HIS A 26 -26.34 13.34 9.59
C HIS A 26 -27.48 12.44 10.09
N ARG A 27 -27.30 11.12 10.05
CA ARG A 27 -28.20 10.16 10.69
C ARG A 27 -28.00 10.15 12.21
N TYR A 28 -26.77 10.18 12.69
CA TYR A 28 -26.43 10.22 14.11
C TYR A 28 -26.88 11.53 14.76
N SER A 29 -26.59 12.68 14.16
CA SER A 29 -27.02 14.00 14.62
C SER A 29 -28.55 14.14 14.57
N ARG A 30 -29.23 13.71 13.50
CA ARG A 30 -30.71 13.71 13.46
C ARG A 30 -31.35 12.72 14.42
N LEU A 31 -30.74 11.56 14.66
CA LEU A 31 -31.24 10.58 15.64
C LEU A 31 -31.00 11.06 17.08
N PHE A 32 -29.87 11.70 17.35
CA PHE A 32 -29.53 12.28 18.65
C PHE A 32 -30.43 13.48 18.97
N VAL A 33 -30.61 14.40 18.01
CA VAL A 33 -31.59 15.50 18.11
C VAL A 33 -33.00 14.95 18.27
N ARG A 34 -33.45 13.98 17.44
CA ARG A 34 -34.78 13.36 17.60
C ARG A 34 -34.97 12.62 18.92
N ALA A 35 -33.95 11.93 19.43
CA ALA A 35 -34.03 11.23 20.70
C ALA A 35 -34.27 12.22 21.84
N HIS A 36 -33.60 13.38 21.80
CA HIS A 36 -33.76 14.44 22.79
C HIS A 36 -35.06 15.24 22.61
N THR A 37 -35.48 15.55 21.37
CA THR A 37 -36.81 16.14 21.11
C THR A 37 -37.91 15.19 21.58
N LEU A 38 -37.78 13.89 21.34
CA LEU A 38 -38.73 12.91 21.89
C LEU A 38 -38.66 12.85 23.41
N GLU A 39 -37.49 12.98 24.03
CA GLU A 39 -37.37 13.02 25.49
C GLU A 39 -38.03 14.28 26.08
N SER A 40 -37.82 15.46 25.49
CA SER A 40 -38.45 16.72 25.92
C SER A 40 -39.97 16.72 25.68
N PHE A 41 -40.44 16.18 24.56
CA PHE A 41 -41.87 16.00 24.27
C PHE A 41 -42.52 14.91 25.13
N THR A 42 -41.81 13.84 25.50
CA THR A 42 -42.35 12.82 26.43
C THR A 42 -42.48 13.36 27.85
N LYS A 43 -41.51 14.13 28.33
CA LYS A 43 -41.59 14.84 29.62
C LYS A 43 -42.69 15.92 29.63
N ALA A 44 -42.94 16.59 28.49
CA ALA A 44 -44.05 17.53 28.33
C ALA A 44 -45.42 16.81 28.28
N ARG A 45 -45.51 15.69 27.56
CA ARG A 45 -46.74 14.89 27.45
C ARG A 45 -47.09 14.18 28.74
N GLU A 46 -46.12 13.69 29.52
CA GLU A 46 -46.34 13.10 30.85
C GLU A 46 -46.99 14.11 31.82
N LYS A 47 -46.59 15.38 31.73
CA LYS A 47 -47.19 16.49 32.52
C LYS A 47 -48.61 16.86 32.06
N GLU A 48 -48.92 16.75 30.76
CA GLU A 48 -50.26 16.98 30.20
C GLU A 48 -51.22 15.78 30.42
N THR A 49 -50.76 14.53 30.24
CA THR A 49 -51.57 13.32 30.49
C THR A 49 -51.92 13.10 31.94
N LYS A 50 -51.14 13.66 32.88
CA LYS A 50 -51.49 13.64 34.31
C LYS A 50 -52.57 14.67 34.68
N LYS A 51 -52.84 15.64 33.78
CA LYS A 51 -53.81 16.73 33.99
C LYS A 51 -55.12 16.57 33.21
N ARG A 52 -55.17 15.73 32.17
CA ARG A 52 -56.39 15.48 31.38
C ARG A 52 -56.56 14.01 30.96
N ALA A 53 -57.81 13.55 31.09
CA ALA A 53 -58.46 12.34 30.56
C ALA A 53 -58.60 11.17 31.57
N ILE A 54 -59.77 10.91 32.15
CA ILE A 54 -61.09 10.50 31.60
C ILE A 54 -61.03 9.07 31.00
N PRO A 55 -61.83 8.10 31.50
CA PRO A 55 -61.76 6.71 31.07
C PRO A 55 -62.35 6.54 29.66
N LEU A 56 -61.51 6.12 28.69
CA LEU A 56 -61.92 5.84 27.31
C LEU A 56 -62.52 4.42 27.18
N LYS A 57 -63.70 4.38 26.52
CA LYS A 57 -64.58 3.22 26.31
C LYS A 57 -64.01 2.16 25.34
N ARG A 58 -64.58 0.97 25.46
CA ARG A 58 -64.10 -0.41 25.19
C ARG A 58 -63.94 -0.88 23.74
N GLU A 59 -63.97 -0.02 22.72
CA GLU A 59 -64.09 -0.45 21.30
C GLU A 59 -62.85 -0.21 20.40
N THR A 60 -61.63 -0.46 20.90
CA THR A 60 -60.40 -0.27 20.08
C THR A 60 -59.41 -1.44 20.13
N VAL A 61 -59.89 -2.67 20.40
CA VAL A 61 -59.02 -3.86 20.55
C VAL A 61 -58.18 -4.14 19.30
N GLY A 62 -58.72 -3.93 18.09
CA GLY A 62 -58.00 -4.12 16.83
C GLY A 62 -56.88 -3.09 16.60
N ILE A 63 -57.20 -1.81 16.78
CA ILE A 63 -56.25 -0.69 16.64
C ILE A 63 -55.16 -0.79 17.71
N ALA A 64 -55.52 -1.16 18.94
CA ALA A 64 -54.58 -1.36 20.04
C ALA A 64 -53.56 -2.48 19.73
N ARG A 65 -53.98 -3.60 19.10
CA ARG A 65 -53.05 -4.68 18.71
C ARG A 65 -52.07 -4.25 17.63
N VAL A 66 -52.53 -3.51 16.60
CA VAL A 66 -51.65 -2.98 15.53
C VAL A 66 -50.66 -1.97 16.11
N PHE A 67 -51.13 -1.04 16.95
CA PHE A 67 -50.30 -0.05 17.62
C PHE A 67 -49.26 -0.70 18.55
N MET A 68 -49.64 -1.75 19.28
CA MET A 68 -48.74 -2.52 20.14
C MET A 68 -47.66 -3.27 19.35
N LYS A 69 -47.98 -3.82 18.17
CA LYS A 69 -47.00 -4.50 17.29
C LYS A 69 -46.00 -3.49 16.72
N TYR A 70 -46.47 -2.33 16.26
CA TYR A 70 -45.60 -1.22 15.81
C TYR A 70 -44.70 -0.71 16.94
N ARG A 71 -45.24 -0.60 18.16
CA ARG A 71 -44.52 -0.18 19.36
C ARG A 71 -43.47 -1.20 19.83
N ARG A 72 -43.71 -2.51 19.66
CA ARG A 72 -42.70 -3.57 19.91
C ARG A 72 -41.52 -3.48 18.95
N GLY A 73 -41.76 -3.30 17.65
CA GLY A 73 -40.69 -3.13 16.65
C GLY A 73 -39.81 -1.92 16.94
N ARG A 74 -40.41 -0.77 17.28
CA ARG A 74 -39.68 0.43 17.75
C ARG A 74 -38.90 0.19 19.03
N ARG A 75 -39.45 -0.55 20.00
CA ARG A 75 -38.80 -0.87 21.28
C ARG A 75 -37.59 -1.78 21.09
N GLN A 76 -37.68 -2.77 20.21
CA GLN A 76 -36.55 -3.64 19.85
C GLN A 76 -35.40 -2.83 19.21
N ARG A 77 -35.75 -1.93 18.27
CA ARG A 77 -34.77 -1.02 17.63
C ARG A 77 -34.13 -0.06 18.63
N ARG A 78 -34.91 0.49 19.56
CA ARG A 78 -34.41 1.37 20.63
C ARG A 78 -33.43 0.65 21.55
N LYS A 79 -33.70 -0.60 21.94
CA LYS A 79 -32.77 -1.41 22.76
C LYS A 79 -31.44 -1.68 22.05
N ARG A 80 -31.46 -2.02 20.76
CA ARG A 80 -30.23 -2.21 19.97
C ARG A 80 -29.42 -0.91 19.86
N PHE A 81 -30.11 0.21 19.62
CA PHE A 81 -29.48 1.52 19.52
C PHE A 81 -28.90 1.99 20.87
N GLU A 82 -29.61 1.75 21.96
CA GLU A 82 -29.16 2.05 23.32
C GLU A 82 -27.89 1.28 23.68
N SER A 83 -27.84 -0.01 23.35
CA SER A 83 -26.62 -0.83 23.50
C SER A 83 -25.45 -0.25 22.70
N PHE A 84 -25.68 0.14 21.44
CA PHE A 84 -24.65 0.73 20.58
C PHE A 84 -24.16 2.09 21.09
N CYS A 85 -25.08 2.97 21.51
CA CYS A 85 -24.74 4.26 22.11
C CYS A 85 -23.94 4.09 23.40
N GLN A 86 -24.24 3.08 24.21
CA GLN A 86 -23.50 2.79 25.44
C GLN A 86 -22.08 2.32 25.13
N THR A 87 -21.91 1.47 24.12
CA THR A 87 -20.57 1.05 23.64
C THR A 87 -19.79 2.24 23.06
N LEU A 88 -20.41 3.05 22.21
CA LEU A 88 -19.77 4.27 21.68
C LEU A 88 -19.39 5.25 22.78
N GLN A 89 -20.26 5.45 23.77
CA GLN A 89 -19.98 6.34 24.89
C GLN A 89 -18.79 5.83 25.70
N CYS A 90 -18.72 4.52 25.98
CA CYS A 90 -17.56 3.91 26.64
C CYS A 90 -16.28 4.14 25.82
N TYR A 91 -16.32 3.85 24.52
CA TYR A 91 -15.20 4.06 23.61
C TYR A 91 -14.74 5.52 23.63
N CYS A 92 -15.63 6.48 23.31
CA CYS A 92 -15.34 7.91 23.26
C CYS A 92 -14.76 8.48 24.57
N SER A 93 -15.09 7.86 25.71
CA SER A 93 -14.60 8.29 27.04
C SER A 93 -13.18 7.79 27.34
N HIS A 94 -12.75 6.70 26.69
CA HIS A 94 -11.45 6.06 26.89
C HIS A 94 -10.46 6.25 25.73
N THR A 95 -10.87 6.90 24.62
CA THR A 95 -9.94 7.16 23.50
C THR A 95 -8.91 8.23 23.84
N THR A 96 -7.78 8.19 23.14
CA THR A 96 -6.76 9.25 23.12
C THR A 96 -7.12 10.40 22.17
N VAL A 97 -8.18 10.27 21.37
CA VAL A 97 -8.66 11.30 20.44
C VAL A 97 -9.27 12.43 21.26
N HIS A 98 -8.51 13.52 21.38
CA HIS A 98 -8.83 14.62 22.30
C HIS A 98 -10.24 15.20 22.11
N GLY A 99 -10.72 15.32 20.87
CA GLY A 99 -12.04 15.89 20.60
C GLY A 99 -13.23 14.99 20.98
N LEU A 100 -13.08 13.66 20.94
CA LEU A 100 -14.18 12.72 21.19
C LEU A 100 -14.64 12.72 22.66
N LYS A 101 -13.73 13.03 23.58
CA LYS A 101 -14.01 13.09 25.02
C LYS A 101 -15.02 14.20 25.35
N TYR A 102 -14.92 15.36 24.68
CA TYR A 102 -15.84 16.49 24.87
C TYR A 102 -17.23 16.23 24.27
N VAL A 103 -17.32 15.45 23.19
CA VAL A 103 -18.60 15.03 22.60
C VAL A 103 -19.36 14.08 23.55
N SER A 104 -18.64 13.21 24.26
CA SER A 104 -19.22 12.24 25.20
C SER A 104 -19.56 12.83 26.58
N ASN A 105 -19.01 13.99 26.94
CA ASN A 105 -19.15 14.57 28.26
C ASN A 105 -20.58 15.08 28.52
N LYS A 106 -21.23 14.56 29.58
CA LYS A 106 -22.60 14.89 29.95
C LYS A 106 -22.76 16.25 30.65
N GLU A 107 -21.68 16.89 31.06
CA GLU A 107 -21.69 18.15 31.81
C GLU A 107 -21.66 19.40 30.90
N LEU A 108 -21.29 19.23 29.62
CA LEU A 108 -21.17 20.34 28.67
C LEU A 108 -22.51 20.69 28.01
N SER A 109 -22.65 21.96 27.62
CA SER A 109 -23.84 22.46 26.92
C SER A 109 -24.02 21.79 25.55
N PHE A 110 -25.27 21.70 25.07
CA PHE A 110 -25.56 21.01 23.80
C PHE A 110 -24.85 21.64 22.59
N LEU A 111 -24.82 22.97 22.54
CA LEU A 111 -24.16 23.71 21.45
C LEU A 111 -22.66 23.44 21.42
N GLU A 112 -22.04 23.36 22.60
CA GLU A 112 -20.63 23.06 22.74
C GLU A 112 -20.29 21.64 22.26
N ARG A 113 -21.13 20.64 22.57
CA ARG A 113 -20.96 19.28 22.03
C ARG A 113 -21.07 19.21 20.51
N LEU A 114 -22.01 19.97 19.94
CA LEU A 114 -22.18 20.04 18.49
C LEU A 114 -20.97 20.72 17.83
N PHE A 115 -20.42 21.75 18.47
CA PHE A 115 -19.20 22.42 18.03
C PHE A 115 -17.99 21.46 18.04
N TRP A 116 -17.78 20.71 19.13
CA TRP A 116 -16.71 19.72 19.20
C TRP A 116 -16.88 18.58 18.19
N LEU A 117 -18.11 18.12 17.97
CA LEU A 117 -18.41 17.11 16.95
C LEU A 117 -18.10 17.63 15.55
N PHE A 118 -18.44 18.88 15.26
CA PHE A 118 -18.12 19.52 13.98
C PHE A 118 -16.61 19.60 13.75
N ILE A 119 -15.84 20.02 14.75
CA ILE A 119 -14.37 20.10 14.68
C ILE A 119 -13.76 18.71 14.41
N VAL A 120 -14.20 17.68 15.13
CA VAL A 120 -13.70 16.31 14.97
C VAL A 120 -13.95 15.81 13.55
N VAL A 121 -15.17 16.01 13.03
CA VAL A 121 -15.54 15.57 11.68
C VAL A 121 -14.71 16.31 10.63
N LEU A 122 -14.60 17.64 10.75
CA LEU A 122 -13.82 18.44 9.81
C LEU A 122 -12.34 18.04 9.81
N SER A 123 -11.78 17.77 10.99
CA SER A 123 -10.41 17.27 11.16
C SER A 123 -10.22 15.90 10.53
N SER A 124 -11.19 14.99 10.70
CA SER A 124 -11.17 13.66 10.08
C SER A 124 -11.16 13.73 8.56
N ILE A 125 -12.06 14.55 7.97
CA ILE A 125 -12.12 14.76 6.51
C ILE A 125 -10.80 15.33 5.99
N PHE A 126 -10.25 16.33 6.67
CA PHE A 126 -8.98 16.94 6.27
C PHE A 126 -7.80 15.95 6.37
N ALA A 127 -7.75 15.16 7.44
CA ALA A 127 -6.73 14.14 7.62
C ALA A 127 -6.80 13.06 6.53
N ILE A 128 -8.00 12.53 6.28
CA ILE A 128 -8.23 11.52 5.22
C ILE A 128 -7.83 12.08 3.86
N GLY A 129 -8.31 13.28 3.50
CA GLY A 129 -7.95 13.93 2.24
C GLY A 129 -6.44 14.13 2.09
N THR A 130 -5.76 14.58 3.15
CA THR A 130 -4.31 14.78 3.14
C THR A 130 -3.55 13.47 2.97
N ILE A 131 -3.99 12.39 3.64
CA ILE A 131 -3.38 11.06 3.50
C ILE A 131 -3.49 10.57 2.06
N TYR A 132 -4.66 10.71 1.42
CA TYR A 132 -4.83 10.33 0.02
C TYR A 132 -3.91 11.12 -0.92
N MET A 133 -3.84 12.44 -0.73
CA MET A 133 -2.98 13.32 -1.52
C MET A 133 -1.51 12.90 -1.40
N ILE A 134 -1.01 12.68 -0.18
CA ILE A 134 0.37 12.25 0.06
C ILE A 134 0.62 10.85 -0.51
N ALA A 135 -0.35 9.94 -0.39
CA ALA A 135 -0.23 8.59 -0.93
C ALA A 135 -0.13 8.59 -2.46
N GLU A 136 -0.91 9.42 -3.15
CA GLU A 136 -0.78 9.60 -4.60
C GLU A 136 0.56 10.24 -4.96
N GLU A 137 0.98 11.28 -4.25
CA GLU A 137 2.27 11.95 -4.49
C GLU A 137 3.45 10.98 -4.30
N PHE A 138 3.41 10.12 -3.28
CA PHE A 138 4.45 9.12 -3.03
C PHE A 138 4.52 8.05 -4.12
N GLN A 139 3.38 7.63 -4.69
CA GLN A 139 3.35 6.66 -5.78
C GLN A 139 3.77 7.27 -7.12
N THR A 140 3.47 8.55 -7.34
CA THR A 140 3.77 9.25 -8.59
C THR A 140 5.21 9.80 -8.61
N TYR A 141 5.74 10.20 -7.45
CA TYR A 141 7.06 10.82 -7.33
C TYR A 141 7.78 10.28 -6.08
N PRO A 142 8.32 9.05 -6.11
CA PRO A 142 9.11 8.51 -5.00
C PRO A 142 10.34 9.41 -4.75
N THR A 143 10.63 9.70 -3.48
CA THR A 143 11.70 10.59 -3.04
C THR A 143 13.05 10.18 -3.63
N SER A 144 13.61 11.03 -4.49
CA SER A 144 14.93 10.85 -5.10
C SER A 144 16.03 11.24 -4.12
N SER A 145 17.00 10.37 -3.89
CA SER A 145 18.22 10.70 -3.16
C SER A 145 18.99 11.80 -3.91
N SER A 146 19.26 12.93 -3.22
CA SER A 146 20.14 13.98 -3.74
C SER A 146 21.48 13.94 -3.00
N ILE A 147 22.57 14.00 -3.76
CA ILE A 147 23.95 13.92 -3.26
C ILE A 147 24.32 15.27 -2.61
N GLU A 148 24.60 15.24 -1.31
CA GLU A 148 24.76 16.44 -0.47
C GLU A 148 26.00 17.27 -0.79
N SER A 149 27.06 16.68 -1.36
CA SER A 149 28.19 17.45 -1.90
C SER A 149 29.15 16.60 -2.74
N THR A 150 29.62 17.15 -3.87
CA THR A 150 30.80 16.68 -4.61
C THR A 150 32.04 17.53 -4.30
N ASN A 151 31.95 18.45 -3.33
CA ASN A 151 33.02 19.37 -2.90
C ASN A 151 34.09 18.67 -2.04
N TYR A 152 34.31 17.39 -2.30
CA TYR A 152 35.40 16.65 -1.72
C TYR A 152 36.65 16.96 -2.54
N LYS A 153 37.68 17.50 -1.87
CA LYS A 153 38.90 17.93 -2.52
C LYS A 153 39.55 16.74 -3.24
N ILE A 154 39.95 16.90 -4.51
CA ILE A 154 40.59 15.83 -5.31
C ILE A 154 41.79 15.23 -4.57
N SER A 155 42.54 16.05 -3.82
CA SER A 155 43.69 15.58 -3.05
C SER A 155 43.34 14.66 -1.87
N GLY A 156 42.07 14.54 -1.50
CA GLY A 156 41.59 13.56 -0.52
C GLY A 156 41.10 12.26 -1.17
N ILE A 157 40.85 12.24 -2.48
CA ILE A 157 40.29 11.07 -3.18
C ILE A 157 41.39 10.01 -3.31
N PRO A 158 41.20 8.79 -2.77
CA PRO A 158 42.14 7.72 -3.01
C PRO A 158 42.16 7.39 -4.51
N PHE A 159 43.35 7.17 -5.07
CA PHE A 159 43.47 6.76 -6.47
C PHE A 159 42.69 5.46 -6.69
N PRO A 160 41.84 5.37 -7.74
CA PRO A 160 41.09 4.15 -8.00
C PRO A 160 42.05 3.01 -8.32
N SER A 161 41.67 1.79 -7.96
CA SER A 161 42.39 0.61 -8.45
C SER A 161 42.15 0.47 -9.95
N VAL A 162 43.23 0.47 -10.73
CA VAL A 162 43.17 0.27 -12.18
C VAL A 162 43.63 -1.15 -12.49
N VAL A 163 42.75 -1.95 -13.09
CA VAL A 163 43.05 -3.29 -13.57
C VAL A 163 42.96 -3.27 -15.10
N ILE A 164 44.07 -3.56 -15.78
CA ILE A 164 44.13 -3.65 -17.24
C ILE A 164 44.13 -5.12 -17.63
N CYS A 165 43.08 -5.55 -18.33
CA CYS A 165 42.99 -6.89 -18.91
C CYS A 165 43.19 -6.82 -20.42
N PRO A 166 43.95 -7.75 -21.04
CA PRO A 166 43.95 -7.90 -22.48
C PRO A 166 42.57 -8.37 -22.96
N ASN A 167 42.16 -7.94 -24.16
CA ASN A 167 40.89 -8.34 -24.78
C ASN A 167 40.84 -9.83 -25.15
N GLN A 168 42.00 -10.47 -25.21
CA GLN A 168 42.12 -11.90 -25.45
C GLN A 168 42.34 -12.59 -24.11
N HIS A 169 41.40 -13.45 -23.73
CA HIS A 169 41.45 -14.21 -22.49
C HIS A 169 42.41 -15.42 -22.57
N ILE A 170 43.02 -15.67 -23.73
CA ILE A 170 43.84 -16.86 -24.01
C ILE A 170 45.24 -16.44 -24.46
N ASP A 171 46.27 -17.08 -23.89
CA ASP A 171 47.65 -16.99 -24.40
C ASP A 171 47.81 -17.90 -25.63
N TRP A 172 47.93 -17.28 -26.80
CA TRP A 172 48.02 -18.00 -28.07
C TRP A 172 49.29 -18.84 -28.22
N LYS A 173 50.38 -18.49 -27.51
CA LYS A 173 51.61 -19.28 -27.53
C LYS A 173 51.40 -20.61 -26.82
N THR A 174 50.89 -20.55 -25.59
CA THR A 174 50.54 -21.75 -24.81
C THR A 174 49.47 -22.56 -25.52
N ALA A 175 48.46 -21.92 -26.10
CA ALA A 175 47.41 -22.59 -26.87
C ALA A 175 47.97 -23.38 -28.07
N MET A 176 48.89 -22.80 -28.84
CA MET A 176 49.53 -23.48 -29.99
C MET A 176 50.46 -24.61 -29.55
N ASP A 177 51.19 -24.45 -28.45
CA ASP A 177 52.05 -25.49 -27.91
C ASP A 177 51.24 -26.66 -27.35
N LEU A 178 50.11 -26.37 -26.70
CA LEU A 178 49.13 -27.37 -26.29
C LEU A 178 48.55 -28.09 -27.52
N GLU A 179 48.12 -27.37 -28.55
CA GLU A 179 47.60 -27.98 -29.78
C GLU A 179 48.59 -29.01 -30.37
N LYS A 180 49.87 -28.66 -30.49
CA LYS A 180 50.90 -29.59 -30.98
C LYS A 180 51.06 -30.80 -30.07
N LYS A 181 51.06 -30.59 -28.74
CA LYS A 181 51.19 -31.68 -27.77
C LYS A 181 50.01 -32.65 -27.84
N ILE A 182 48.79 -32.11 -27.98
CA ILE A 182 47.53 -32.85 -28.00
C ILE A 182 47.37 -33.65 -29.29
N PHE A 183 47.72 -33.07 -30.43
CA PHE A 183 47.41 -33.63 -31.75
C PHE A 183 48.62 -34.22 -32.48
N SER A 184 49.75 -34.47 -31.79
CA SER A 184 51.02 -34.92 -32.39
C SER A 184 51.02 -36.31 -33.01
N ASN A 185 50.13 -37.24 -32.61
CA ASN A 185 50.35 -38.67 -32.88
C ASN A 185 49.18 -39.47 -33.49
N SER A 186 48.04 -38.86 -33.84
CA SER A 186 46.99 -39.42 -34.71
C SER A 186 45.74 -38.53 -34.62
N THR A 187 45.53 -37.61 -35.56
CA THR A 187 44.29 -36.82 -35.52
C THR A 187 43.76 -36.49 -36.90
N LYS A 188 42.44 -36.63 -37.05
CA LYS A 188 41.68 -36.08 -38.17
C LYS A 188 41.75 -34.56 -38.13
N GLU A 189 41.87 -33.95 -39.31
CA GLU A 189 41.91 -32.49 -39.50
C GLU A 189 40.74 -31.76 -38.80
N SER A 190 39.58 -32.43 -38.72
CA SER A 190 38.34 -31.92 -38.13
C SER A 190 38.41 -31.59 -36.62
N SER A 191 39.15 -32.36 -35.82
CA SER A 191 39.22 -32.13 -34.36
C SER A 191 40.15 -30.97 -34.03
N VAL A 192 41.21 -30.79 -34.83
CA VAL A 192 42.14 -29.66 -34.73
C VAL A 192 41.45 -28.35 -35.11
N THR A 193 40.66 -28.36 -36.19
CA THR A 193 39.89 -27.17 -36.61
C THR A 193 38.84 -26.79 -35.58
N THR A 194 38.17 -27.78 -34.98
CA THR A 194 37.16 -27.55 -33.92
C THR A 194 37.81 -26.97 -32.66
N PHE A 195 38.99 -27.46 -32.26
CA PHE A 195 39.74 -26.93 -31.12
C PHE A 195 40.19 -25.47 -31.35
N ARG A 196 40.71 -25.16 -32.54
CA ARG A 196 41.11 -23.79 -32.90
C ARG A 196 39.92 -22.84 -32.92
N GLU A 197 38.80 -23.26 -33.51
CA GLU A 197 37.57 -22.47 -33.57
C GLU A 197 37.03 -22.20 -32.16
N LEU A 198 37.01 -23.23 -31.29
CA LEU A 198 36.66 -23.09 -29.87
C LEU A 198 37.53 -22.07 -29.15
N LEU A 199 38.86 -22.16 -29.27
CA LEU A 199 39.76 -21.22 -28.60
C LEU A 199 39.59 -19.79 -29.14
N GLN A 200 39.39 -19.61 -30.45
CA GLN A 200 39.13 -18.29 -31.01
C GLN A 200 37.85 -17.67 -30.45
N LYS A 201 36.79 -18.47 -30.31
CA LYS A 201 35.52 -18.02 -29.73
C LYS A 201 35.65 -17.73 -28.24
N LEU A 202 36.28 -18.61 -27.46
CA LEU A 202 36.50 -18.42 -26.03
C LEU A 202 37.45 -17.25 -25.70
N SER A 203 38.34 -16.88 -26.62
CA SER A 203 39.28 -15.76 -26.41
C SER A 203 38.60 -14.42 -26.26
N ILE A 204 37.43 -14.22 -26.89
CA ILE A 204 36.71 -12.95 -26.95
C ILE A 204 35.33 -12.99 -26.27
N ILE A 205 34.96 -14.12 -25.67
CA ILE A 205 33.64 -14.31 -25.09
C ILE A 205 33.45 -13.42 -23.86
N SER A 206 32.28 -12.78 -23.76
CA SER A 206 31.87 -12.01 -22.59
C SER A 206 30.67 -12.66 -21.91
N PHE A 207 30.44 -12.33 -20.64
CA PHE A 207 29.28 -12.83 -19.90
C PHE A 207 27.98 -12.40 -20.60
N GLY A 208 27.21 -13.37 -21.08
CA GLY A 208 25.97 -13.14 -21.83
C GLY A 208 26.06 -13.44 -23.33
N ASP A 209 27.26 -13.61 -23.90
CA ASP A 209 27.46 -13.92 -25.33
C ASP A 209 27.76 -15.42 -25.56
N PHE A 210 26.90 -16.28 -25.02
CA PHE A 210 27.07 -17.74 -25.12
C PHE A 210 26.63 -18.31 -26.47
N ASP A 211 25.94 -17.51 -27.31
CA ASP A 211 25.54 -17.90 -28.67
C ASP A 211 26.77 -18.23 -29.54
N LEU A 212 27.91 -17.61 -29.22
CA LEU A 212 29.21 -17.87 -29.83
C LEU A 212 29.66 -19.35 -29.69
N LEU A 213 29.11 -20.09 -28.72
CA LEU A 213 29.40 -21.51 -28.49
C LEU A 213 28.36 -22.45 -29.11
N MET A 214 27.32 -21.93 -29.76
CA MET A 214 26.25 -22.76 -30.34
C MET A 214 26.78 -23.71 -31.44
N PHE A 215 27.87 -23.36 -32.12
CA PHE A 215 28.53 -24.23 -33.11
C PHE A 215 28.98 -25.58 -32.52
N LEU A 216 29.22 -25.65 -31.21
CA LEU A 216 29.59 -26.89 -30.53
C LEU A 216 28.45 -27.89 -30.46
N LYS A 217 27.20 -27.42 -30.44
CA LYS A 217 26.01 -28.28 -30.34
C LYS A 217 25.85 -29.18 -31.57
N ASP A 218 26.30 -28.70 -32.73
CA ASP A 218 26.16 -29.39 -34.01
C ASP A 218 27.40 -30.23 -34.39
N ARG A 219 28.39 -30.33 -33.50
CA ARG A 219 29.66 -31.06 -33.72
C ARG A 219 29.80 -32.23 -32.75
N ASP A 220 30.42 -33.31 -33.23
CA ASP A 220 30.78 -34.45 -32.40
C ASP A 220 32.04 -34.13 -31.58
N LEU A 221 31.88 -33.94 -30.27
CA LEU A 221 32.95 -33.55 -29.35
C LEU A 221 33.61 -34.75 -28.67
N ASP A 222 33.14 -35.97 -28.90
CA ASP A 222 33.67 -37.17 -28.25
C ASP A 222 35.12 -37.44 -28.68
N GLU A 223 35.46 -37.15 -29.95
CA GLU A 223 36.84 -37.24 -30.45
C GLU A 223 37.76 -36.16 -29.85
N LEU A 224 37.24 -34.94 -29.62
CA LEU A 224 37.99 -33.86 -28.98
C LEU A 224 38.21 -34.15 -27.48
N ALA A 225 37.19 -34.66 -26.79
CA ALA A 225 37.27 -35.08 -25.40
C ALA A 225 38.23 -36.25 -25.20
N GLY A 226 38.23 -37.23 -26.11
CA GLY A 226 39.18 -38.33 -26.11
C GLY A 226 40.64 -37.87 -26.25
N ALA A 227 40.90 -36.90 -27.12
CA ALA A 227 42.24 -36.32 -27.30
C ALA A 227 42.72 -35.54 -26.06
N LEU A 228 41.81 -34.88 -25.34
CA LEU A 228 42.13 -34.14 -24.10
C LEU A 228 42.38 -35.07 -22.90
N ASN A 229 41.70 -36.21 -22.83
CA ASN A 229 41.84 -37.19 -21.73
C ASN A 229 43.20 -37.90 -21.70
N GLY A 230 43.97 -37.89 -22.78
CA GLY A 230 45.31 -38.49 -22.85
C GLY A 230 46.43 -37.66 -22.18
N ILE A 231 46.09 -36.49 -21.63
CA ILE A 231 47.04 -35.52 -21.08
C ILE A 231 47.00 -35.59 -19.55
N SER A 232 48.03 -36.16 -18.93
CA SER A 232 48.32 -35.82 -17.54
C SER A 232 48.82 -34.36 -17.51
N ILE A 233 48.06 -33.49 -16.86
CA ILE A 233 48.38 -32.06 -16.64
C ILE A 233 49.70 -31.93 -15.88
#